data_AF-A0ABD5XM14-F1
#
_entry.id   AF-A0ABD5XM14-F1
#
_cell.length_a   1.000
_cell.length_b   1.000
_cell.length_c   1.000
_cell.angle_alpha   90.00
_cell.angle_beta   90.00
_cell.angle_gamma   90.00
#
_symmetry.space_group_name_H-M   'P 1'
#
loop_
_entity.id
_entity.type
_entity.pdbx_description
1 polymer ?
#
loop_
_entity_poly.entity_id
_entity_poly.type
_entity_poly.pdbx_seq_one_letter_code
_entity_poly.pdbx_strand_id
1 'polypeptide(L)'
;MLDACDDAELDAVLAHELAHLRNRDAAVLTAAAFLPSLVNGDYSLWRDLGLDDAPAARLLVGVVGGAVVYALAAPSLPGAPLSPASLGSFLAAAVAVVLLGGVALGVLATPVVFLARSLSRTREFAADRAAARLTGSPATLASLLERLGDAETAPERDARATAGPARRRGDPTGLHGLCFLPGGFGDDGATADDAGDDGFAVRVETRSHPAAADRVARLRDLAASMERGDA
;
A
#
# COMPACT_ATOMS: atom_id res chain seq x y z
N MET A 1 -18.64 12.01 -8.92
CA MET A 1 -18.34 11.47 -10.27
C MET A 1 -19.61 11.26 -11.08
N LEU A 2 -20.55 10.41 -10.66
CA LEU A 2 -21.79 10.15 -11.41
C LEU A 2 -22.65 11.41 -11.64
N ASP A 3 -22.66 12.35 -10.70
CA ASP A 3 -23.40 13.61 -10.85
C ASP A 3 -22.55 14.75 -11.44
N ALA A 4 -21.25 14.52 -11.67
CA ALA A 4 -20.25 15.55 -11.97
C ALA A 4 -19.52 15.37 -13.32
N CYS A 5 -19.75 14.24 -13.99
CA CYS A 5 -19.15 13.89 -15.29
C CYS A 5 -20.26 13.72 -16.31
N ASP A 6 -20.03 14.15 -17.55
CA ASP A 6 -20.91 13.77 -18.67
C ASP A 6 -20.65 12.32 -19.13
N ASP A 7 -21.46 11.81 -20.06
CA ASP A 7 -21.35 10.43 -20.53
C ASP A 7 -19.97 10.13 -21.17
N ALA A 8 -19.38 11.09 -21.88
CA ALA A 8 -18.09 10.92 -22.53
C ALA A 8 -16.93 10.90 -21.51
N GLU A 9 -17.03 11.72 -20.46
CA GLU A 9 -16.11 11.72 -19.33
C GLU A 9 -16.23 10.45 -18.50
N LEU A 10 -17.45 9.97 -18.29
CA LEU A 10 -17.69 8.71 -17.60
C LEU A 10 -17.11 7.53 -18.40
N ASP A 11 -17.32 7.48 -19.72
CA ASP A 11 -16.72 6.48 -20.59
C ASP A 11 -15.18 6.52 -20.53
N ALA A 12 -14.58 7.71 -20.47
CA ALA A 12 -13.13 7.86 -20.35
C ALA A 12 -12.59 7.33 -19.01
N VAL A 13 -13.29 7.60 -17.90
CA VAL A 13 -12.93 7.06 -16.57
C VAL A 13 -13.11 5.54 -16.54
N LEU A 14 -14.23 5.03 -17.05
CA LEU A 14 -14.48 3.58 -17.10
C LEU A 14 -13.45 2.86 -17.95
N ALA A 15 -13.03 3.43 -19.08
CA ALA A 15 -11.99 2.87 -19.91
C ALA A 15 -10.62 2.86 -19.20
N HIS A 16 -10.31 3.89 -18.40
CA HIS A 16 -9.11 3.95 -17.55
C HIS A 16 -9.12 2.85 -16.49
N GLU A 17 -10.24 2.69 -15.76
CA GLU A 17 -10.39 1.64 -14.74
C GLU A 17 -10.37 0.22 -15.36
N LEU A 18 -11.00 0.03 -16.52
CA LEU A 18 -10.94 -1.22 -17.26
C LEU A 18 -9.52 -1.55 -17.72
N ALA A 19 -8.71 -0.54 -18.06
CA ALA A 19 -7.30 -0.76 -18.37
C ALA A 19 -6.53 -1.28 -17.16
N HIS A 20 -6.84 -0.79 -15.95
CA HIS A 20 -6.25 -1.33 -14.73
C HIS A 20 -6.65 -2.78 -14.46
N LEU A 21 -7.93 -3.12 -14.67
CA LEU A 21 -8.43 -4.49 -14.54
C LEU A 21 -7.76 -5.43 -15.56
N ARG A 22 -7.67 -4.99 -16.82
CA ARG A 22 -7.03 -5.78 -17.89
C ARG A 22 -5.55 -6.02 -17.62
N ASN A 23 -4.85 -5.04 -17.06
CA ASN A 23 -3.43 -5.17 -16.75
C ASN A 23 -3.17 -5.78 -15.37
N ARG A 24 -4.22 -6.08 -14.58
CA ARG A 24 -4.15 -6.68 -13.24
C ARG A 24 -3.34 -5.85 -12.25
N ASP A 25 -3.49 -4.53 -12.30
CA ASP A 25 -2.75 -3.57 -11.45
C ASP A 25 -2.76 -3.94 -9.97
N ALA A 26 -3.95 -4.22 -9.43
CA ALA A 26 -4.12 -4.55 -8.03
C ALA A 26 -3.31 -5.79 -7.60
N ALA A 27 -3.27 -6.83 -8.43
CA ALA A 27 -2.51 -8.05 -8.13
C ALA A 27 -1.00 -7.81 -8.19
N VAL A 28 -0.54 -7.04 -9.17
CA VAL A 28 0.88 -6.70 -9.34
C VAL A 28 1.38 -5.82 -8.19
N LEU A 29 0.62 -4.78 -7.83
CA LEU A 29 0.99 -3.89 -6.72
C LEU A 29 0.91 -4.60 -5.37
N THR A 30 -0.05 -5.51 -5.18
CA THR A 30 -0.11 -6.39 -3.99
C THR A 30 1.14 -7.24 -3.87
N ALA A 31 1.55 -7.91 -4.94
CA ALA A 31 2.78 -8.71 -4.94
C ALA A 31 4.02 -7.85 -4.67
N ALA A 32 4.08 -6.63 -5.24
CA ALA A 32 5.18 -5.69 -5.02
C ALA A 32 5.23 -5.15 -3.58
N ALA A 33 4.08 -5.02 -2.91
CA ALA A 33 3.96 -4.50 -1.55
C ALA A 33 4.30 -5.53 -0.46
N PHE A 34 4.52 -6.81 -0.80
CA PHE A 34 4.77 -7.87 0.18
C PHE A 34 5.98 -7.61 1.07
N LEU A 35 7.16 -7.38 0.48
CA LEU A 35 8.40 -7.14 1.23
C LEU A 35 8.35 -5.85 2.07
N PRO A 36 7.89 -4.69 1.54
CA PRO A 36 7.69 -3.49 2.34
C PRO A 36 6.74 -3.69 3.54
N SER A 37 5.68 -4.48 3.36
CA SER A 37 4.70 -4.75 4.40
C SER A 37 5.32 -5.47 5.61
N LEU A 38 6.37 -6.27 5.41
CA LEU A 38 7.11 -6.93 6.51
C LEU A 38 7.95 -5.94 7.35
N VAL A 39 8.27 -4.75 6.81
CA VAL A 39 9.13 -3.75 7.47
C VAL A 39 8.32 -2.66 8.14
N ASN A 40 7.15 -2.31 7.61
CA ASN A 40 6.35 -1.17 8.06
C ASN A 40 5.69 -1.33 9.43
N GLY A 41 5.89 -2.44 10.15
CA GLY A 41 5.36 -2.62 11.52
C GLY A 41 3.85 -2.86 11.59
N ASP A 42 3.15 -2.87 10.46
CA ASP A 42 1.70 -3.13 10.39
C ASP A 42 1.35 -4.56 10.83
N TYR A 43 2.28 -5.52 10.68
CA TYR A 43 2.13 -6.86 11.25
C TYR A 43 2.51 -6.87 12.72
N SER A 44 1.50 -6.87 13.59
CA SER A 44 1.65 -7.21 15.00
C SER A 44 1.24 -8.67 15.18
N LEU A 45 2.21 -9.54 15.45
CA LEU A 45 1.95 -10.94 15.84
C LEU A 45 0.95 -11.02 17.01
N TRP A 46 0.99 -10.03 17.91
CA TRP A 46 0.10 -9.95 19.07
C TRP A 46 -1.35 -9.71 18.68
N ARG A 47 -1.57 -8.91 17.62
CA ARG A 47 -2.91 -8.59 17.11
C ARG A 47 -3.56 -9.80 16.47
N ASP A 48 -2.81 -10.55 15.67
CA ASP A 48 -3.31 -11.75 15.00
C ASP A 48 -3.64 -12.89 15.98
N LEU A 49 -2.89 -12.98 17.08
CA LEU A 49 -3.17 -13.93 18.17
C LEU A 49 -4.26 -13.43 19.14
N GLY A 50 -4.79 -12.21 18.95
CA GLY A 50 -5.79 -11.61 19.84
C GLY A 50 -5.27 -11.30 21.25
N LEU A 51 -3.97 -11.04 21.39
CA LEU A 51 -3.29 -10.85 22.66
C LEU A 51 -3.03 -9.38 23.01
N ASP A 52 -3.58 -8.43 22.24
CA ASP A 52 -3.29 -7.00 22.42
C ASP A 52 -3.62 -6.50 23.84
N ASP A 53 -4.76 -6.90 24.39
CA ASP A 53 -5.24 -6.52 25.73
C ASP A 53 -4.76 -7.47 26.85
N ALA A 54 -3.90 -8.44 26.55
CA ALA A 54 -3.52 -9.53 27.47
C ALA A 54 -2.00 -9.55 27.76
N PRO A 55 -1.46 -8.59 28.54
CA PRO A 55 -0.01 -8.44 28.74
C PRO A 55 0.66 -9.67 29.36
N ALA A 56 -0.03 -10.37 30.27
CA ALA A 56 0.46 -11.60 30.87
C ALA A 56 0.59 -12.74 29.85
N ALA A 57 -0.37 -12.86 28.93
CA ALA A 57 -0.34 -13.87 27.87
C ALA A 57 0.79 -13.57 26.86
N ARG A 58 1.03 -12.29 26.54
CA ARG A 58 2.16 -11.86 25.70
C ARG A 58 3.50 -12.27 26.31
N LEU A 59 3.67 -12.00 27.61
CA LEU A 59 4.87 -12.39 28.33
C LEU A 59 5.06 -13.91 28.34
N LEU A 60 3.99 -14.67 28.60
CA LEU A 60 4.05 -16.13 28.59
C LEU A 60 4.46 -16.68 27.22
N VAL A 61 3.84 -16.21 26.14
CA VAL A 61 4.20 -16.61 24.77
C VAL A 61 5.65 -16.24 24.46
N GLY A 62 6.09 -15.05 24.84
CA GLY A 62 7.48 -14.61 24.65
C GLY A 62 8.48 -15.47 25.41
N VAL A 63 8.21 -15.80 26.68
CA VAL A 63 9.07 -16.64 27.51
C VAL A 63 9.14 -18.07 26.98
N VAL A 64 7.98 -18.66 26.64
CA VAL A 64 7.92 -20.03 26.09
C VAL A 64 8.63 -20.09 24.75
N GLY A 65 8.36 -19.14 23.84
CA GLY A 65 9.02 -19.05 22.55
C GLY A 65 10.54 -18.89 22.70
N GLY A 66 10.99 -17.98 23.57
CA GLY A 66 12.40 -17.77 23.87
C GLY A 66 13.08 -19.03 24.42
N ALA A 67 12.42 -19.75 25.34
CA ALA A 67 12.93 -21.01 25.89
C ALA A 67 13.06 -22.10 24.82
N VAL A 68 12.11 -22.21 23.90
CA VAL A 68 12.17 -23.15 22.76
C VAL A 68 13.34 -22.80 21.84
N VAL A 69 13.49 -21.54 21.45
CA VAL A 69 14.60 -21.10 20.59
C VAL A 69 15.95 -21.32 21.28
N TYR A 70 16.04 -21.04 22.58
CA TYR A 70 17.23 -21.33 23.38
C TYR A 70 17.55 -22.83 23.39
N ALA A 71 16.57 -23.69 23.64
CA ALA A 71 16.77 -25.14 23.67
C ALA A 71 17.27 -25.68 22.32
N LEU A 72 16.76 -25.15 21.21
CA LEU A 72 17.22 -25.49 19.86
C LEU A 72 18.63 -24.99 19.57
N ALA A 73 19.00 -23.81 20.06
CA ALA A 73 20.32 -23.20 19.88
C ALA A 73 21.38 -23.75 20.85
N ALA A 74 20.98 -24.27 22.01
CA ALA A 74 21.85 -24.68 23.11
C ALA A 74 23.02 -25.60 22.71
N PRO A 75 22.86 -26.59 21.79
CA PRO A 75 23.97 -27.44 21.34
C PRO A 75 25.11 -26.67 20.64
N SER A 76 24.82 -25.48 20.11
CA SER A 76 25.78 -24.63 19.39
C SER A 76 26.34 -23.49 20.25
N LEU A 77 25.88 -23.33 21.49
CA LEU A 77 26.33 -22.27 22.39
C LEU A 77 27.50 -22.73 23.26
N PRO A 78 28.43 -21.83 23.61
CA PRO A 78 29.54 -22.15 24.50
C PRO A 78 29.06 -22.42 25.94
N GLY A 79 29.69 -23.40 26.58
CA GLY A 79 29.46 -23.75 27.99
C GLY A 79 28.30 -24.72 28.21
N ALA A 80 28.03 -25.03 29.47
CA ALA A 80 26.90 -25.88 29.83
C ALA A 80 25.56 -25.14 29.59
N PRO A 81 24.45 -25.87 29.32
CA PRO A 81 23.12 -25.27 29.26
C PRO A 81 22.82 -24.46 30.53
N LEU A 82 22.13 -23.34 30.35
CA LEU A 82 21.77 -22.35 31.37
C LEU A 82 22.96 -21.72 32.13
N SER A 83 24.20 -21.95 31.68
CA SER A 83 25.36 -21.24 32.22
C SER A 83 25.36 -19.77 31.79
N PRO A 84 25.98 -18.85 32.57
CA PRO A 84 26.09 -17.44 32.19
C PRO A 84 26.71 -17.22 30.80
N ALA A 85 27.67 -18.05 30.40
CA ALA A 85 28.28 -18.01 29.08
C ALA A 85 27.27 -18.34 27.96
N SER A 86 26.50 -19.41 28.12
CA SER A 86 25.48 -19.82 27.15
C SER A 86 24.35 -18.79 27.03
N LEU A 87 23.85 -18.27 28.16
CA LEU A 87 22.78 -17.26 28.17
C LEU A 87 23.25 -15.93 27.57
N GLY A 88 24.47 -15.48 27.90
CA GLY A 88 25.05 -14.27 27.33
C GLY A 88 25.22 -14.36 25.82
N SER A 89 25.76 -15.48 25.32
CA SER A 89 25.92 -15.72 23.88
C SER A 89 24.59 -15.81 23.14
N PHE A 90 23.57 -16.43 23.75
CA PHE A 90 22.22 -16.48 23.20
C PHE A 90 21.60 -15.08 23.07
N LEU A 91 21.65 -14.28 24.13
CA LEU A 91 21.12 -12.92 24.10
C LEU A 91 21.85 -12.04 23.08
N ALA A 92 23.18 -12.14 23.02
CA ALA A 92 23.99 -11.42 22.05
C ALA A 92 23.62 -11.82 20.61
N ALA A 93 23.46 -13.13 20.33
CA ALA A 93 23.04 -13.61 19.03
C ALA A 93 21.61 -13.15 18.69
N ALA A 94 20.67 -13.22 19.63
CA ALA A 94 19.30 -12.76 19.43
C ALA A 94 19.24 -11.27 19.08
N VAL A 95 19.96 -10.43 19.83
CA VAL A 95 20.08 -8.99 19.56
C VAL A 95 20.73 -8.75 18.19
N ALA A 96 21.83 -9.44 17.88
CA ALA A 96 22.49 -9.32 16.59
C ALA A 96 21.57 -9.71 15.43
N VAL A 97 20.80 -10.80 15.55
CA VAL A 97 19.84 -11.24 14.54
C VAL A 97 18.74 -10.21 14.34
N VAL A 98 18.18 -9.65 15.41
CA VAL A 98 17.13 -8.62 15.31
C VAL A 98 17.68 -7.36 14.65
N LEU A 99 18.84 -6.88 15.07
CA LEU A 99 19.44 -5.66 14.52
C LEU A 99 19.89 -5.85 13.07
N LEU A 100 20.71 -6.87 12.79
CA LEU A 100 21.22 -7.13 11.44
C LEU A 100 20.09 -7.55 10.49
N GLY A 101 19.16 -8.38 10.96
CA GLY A 101 17.99 -8.80 10.18
C GLY A 101 17.08 -7.62 9.84
N GLY A 102 16.79 -6.76 10.83
CA GLY A 102 16.00 -5.55 10.62
C GLY A 102 16.66 -4.57 9.64
N VAL A 103 17.96 -4.32 9.79
CA VAL A 103 18.73 -3.47 8.86
C VAL A 103 18.77 -4.08 7.46
N ALA A 104 19.07 -5.37 7.34
CA ALA A 104 19.10 -6.05 6.04
C ALA A 104 17.74 -5.99 5.35
N LEU A 105 16.65 -6.24 6.08
CA LEU A 105 15.30 -6.19 5.56
C LEU A 105 14.93 -4.75 5.12
N GLY A 106 15.27 -3.73 5.90
CA GLY A 106 15.06 -2.32 5.53
C GLY A 106 15.85 -1.90 4.28
N VAL A 107 17.12 -2.31 4.18
CA VAL A 107 17.97 -2.07 3.00
C VAL A 107 17.38 -2.75 1.76
N LEU A 108 16.85 -3.97 1.89
CA LEU A 108 16.22 -4.69 0.78
C LEU A 108 14.84 -4.13 0.41
N ALA A 109 14.05 -3.68 1.39
CA ALA A 109 12.71 -3.12 1.15
C ALA A 109 12.76 -1.75 0.47
N THR A 110 13.76 -0.92 0.77
CA THR A 110 13.90 0.44 0.22
C THR A 110 13.82 0.50 -1.32
N PRO A 111 14.66 -0.23 -2.09
CA PRO A 111 14.58 -0.23 -3.55
C PRO A 111 13.26 -0.83 -4.06
N VAL A 112 12.68 -1.80 -3.34
CA VAL A 112 11.39 -2.40 -3.70
C VAL A 112 10.26 -1.38 -3.59
N VAL A 113 10.21 -0.59 -2.51
CA VAL A 113 9.24 0.50 -2.34
C VAL A 113 9.38 1.52 -3.46
N PHE A 114 10.62 1.93 -3.77
CA PHE A 114 10.87 2.89 -4.85
C PHE A 114 10.40 2.35 -6.21
N LEU A 115 10.74 1.10 -6.52
CA LEU A 115 10.34 0.46 -7.77
C LEU A 115 8.82 0.26 -7.85
N ALA A 116 8.17 -0.13 -6.75
CA ALA A 116 6.71 -0.29 -6.69
C ALA A 116 5.99 1.05 -6.95
N ARG A 117 6.48 2.16 -6.36
CA ARG A 117 5.95 3.51 -6.64
C ARG A 117 6.18 3.94 -8.09
N SER A 118 7.37 3.66 -8.63
CA SER A 118 7.67 3.95 -10.04
C SER A 118 6.78 3.14 -10.99
N LEU A 119 6.54 1.87 -10.68
CA LEU A 119 5.64 1.00 -11.41
C LEU A 119 4.21 1.52 -11.37
N SER A 120 3.71 1.90 -10.19
CA SER A 120 2.38 2.53 -10.02
C SER A 120 2.21 3.72 -10.96
N ARG A 121 3.12 4.70 -10.93
CA ARG A 121 3.07 5.88 -11.80
C ARG A 121 3.12 5.54 -13.29
N THR A 122 3.94 4.56 -13.66
CA THR A 122 4.05 4.13 -15.06
C THR A 122 2.75 3.52 -15.57
N ARG A 123 2.02 2.81 -14.70
CA ARG A 123 0.78 2.11 -15.04
C ARG A 123 -0.41 3.06 -15.14
N GLU A 124 -0.41 4.16 -14.39
CA GLU A 124 -1.33 5.29 -14.59
C GLU A 124 -1.21 5.85 -16.01
N PHE A 125 0.01 6.14 -16.48
CA PHE A 125 0.22 6.63 -17.85
C PHE A 125 -0.13 5.58 -18.92
N ALA A 126 -0.03 4.29 -18.61
CA ALA A 126 -0.49 3.24 -19.51
C ALA A 126 -2.02 3.16 -19.56
N ALA A 127 -2.70 3.32 -18.42
CA ALA A 127 -4.15 3.36 -18.32
C ALA A 127 -4.72 4.60 -19.04
N ASP A 128 -4.11 5.78 -18.87
CA ASP A 128 -4.48 7.01 -19.59
C ASP A 128 -4.43 6.84 -21.11
N ARG A 129 -3.35 6.25 -21.63
CA ARG A 129 -3.21 5.96 -23.06
C ARG A 129 -4.21 4.91 -23.54
N ALA A 130 -4.49 3.90 -22.74
CA ALA A 130 -5.46 2.88 -23.08
C ALA A 130 -6.88 3.46 -23.14
N ALA A 131 -7.26 4.28 -22.16
CA ALA A 131 -8.52 4.98 -22.12
C ALA A 131 -8.70 5.88 -23.35
N ALA A 132 -7.71 6.73 -23.64
CA ALA A 132 -7.73 7.61 -24.80
C ALA A 132 -7.88 6.88 -26.14
N ARG A 133 -7.25 5.71 -26.28
CA ARG A 133 -7.36 4.87 -27.49
C ARG A 133 -8.71 4.15 -27.59
N LEU A 134 -9.31 3.78 -26.46
CA LEU A 134 -10.60 3.10 -26.41
C LEU A 134 -11.77 4.06 -26.64
N THR A 135 -11.72 5.27 -26.08
CA THR A 135 -12.76 6.29 -26.25
C THR A 135 -12.53 7.18 -27.47
N GLY A 136 -11.31 7.21 -28.01
CA GLY A 136 -10.94 8.09 -29.13
C GLY A 136 -10.78 9.56 -28.74
N SER A 137 -10.85 9.90 -27.45
CA SER A 137 -10.90 11.27 -26.96
C SER A 137 -9.91 11.54 -25.81
N PRO A 138 -8.59 11.56 -26.06
CA PRO A 138 -7.59 11.94 -25.04
C PRO A 138 -7.88 13.30 -24.40
N ALA A 139 -8.44 14.24 -25.16
CA ALA A 139 -8.79 15.58 -24.67
C ALA A 139 -9.86 15.57 -23.58
N THR A 140 -10.84 14.66 -23.66
CA THR A 140 -11.91 14.51 -22.66
C THR A 140 -11.34 14.11 -21.30
N LEU A 141 -10.41 13.14 -21.30
CA LEU A 141 -9.74 12.73 -20.06
C LEU A 141 -8.84 13.84 -19.51
N ALA A 142 -8.16 14.59 -20.38
CA ALA A 142 -7.32 15.73 -19.96
C ALA A 142 -8.15 16.85 -19.31
N SER A 143 -9.27 17.26 -19.92
CA SER A 143 -10.14 18.30 -19.37
C SER A 143 -10.79 17.88 -18.05
N LEU A 144 -11.14 16.60 -17.92
CA LEU A 144 -11.65 16.05 -16.67
C LEU A 144 -10.57 16.08 -15.57
N LEU A 145 -9.34 15.68 -15.87
CA LEU A 145 -8.24 15.69 -14.90
C LEU A 145 -7.85 17.11 -14.48
N GLU A 146 -7.95 18.12 -15.35
CA GLU A 146 -7.75 19.52 -14.96
C GLU A 146 -8.83 19.97 -13.98
N ARG A 147 -10.10 19.67 -14.27
CA ARG A 147 -11.23 19.96 -13.37
C ARG A 147 -11.12 19.26 -12.02
N LEU A 148 -10.70 18.00 -12.01
CA LEU A 148 -10.59 17.20 -10.79
C LEU A 148 -9.29 17.46 -10.02
N GLY A 149 -8.20 17.82 -10.71
CA GLY A 149 -6.90 18.11 -10.09
C GLY A 149 -6.92 19.34 -9.20
N ASP A 150 -7.81 20.30 -9.51
CA ASP A 150 -8.05 21.51 -8.72
C ASP A 150 -9.09 21.31 -7.61
N ALA A 151 -9.77 20.15 -7.56
CA ALA A 151 -10.78 19.86 -6.55
C ALA A 151 -10.13 19.37 -5.25
N GLU A 152 -9.87 20.28 -4.31
CA GLU A 152 -9.33 19.96 -2.97
C GLU A 152 -10.30 19.20 -2.05
N THR A 153 -11.55 19.01 -2.45
CA THR A 153 -12.57 18.40 -1.58
C THR A 153 -12.77 16.93 -1.90
N ALA A 154 -12.36 16.08 -0.97
CA ALA A 154 -12.78 14.68 -0.96
C ALA A 154 -14.31 14.62 -0.88
N PRO A 155 -14.97 13.72 -1.62
CA PRO A 155 -16.42 13.61 -1.60
C PRO A 155 -16.92 13.25 -0.20
N GLU A 156 -17.86 14.06 0.33
CA GLU A 156 -18.44 13.88 1.68
C GLU A 156 -19.37 12.65 1.79
N ARG A 157 -19.76 12.06 0.65
CA ARG A 157 -20.76 10.99 0.59
C ARG A 157 -20.20 9.74 -0.08
N ASP A 158 -20.20 8.62 0.64
CA ASP A 158 -19.85 7.31 0.10
C ASP A 158 -20.94 6.80 -0.85
N ALA A 159 -20.59 6.57 -2.12
CA ALA A 159 -21.48 6.03 -3.14
C ALA A 159 -21.80 4.53 -2.95
N ARG A 160 -21.20 3.84 -1.99
CA ARG A 160 -21.67 2.51 -1.57
C ARG A 160 -22.94 2.60 -0.72
N ALA A 161 -23.16 3.72 -0.04
CA ALA A 161 -24.38 3.93 0.76
C ALA A 161 -25.63 4.07 -0.12
N THR A 162 -25.49 4.36 -1.42
CA THR A 162 -26.60 4.35 -2.39
C THR A 162 -26.94 2.94 -2.91
N ALA A 163 -26.08 1.93 -2.68
CA ALA A 163 -26.34 0.53 -3.07
C ALA A 163 -27.27 -0.24 -2.11
N GLY A 164 -27.95 0.45 -1.19
CA GLY A 164 -28.83 -0.16 -0.18
C GLY A 164 -28.15 -0.36 1.17
N PRO A 165 -28.92 -0.51 2.26
CA PRO A 165 -28.37 -0.46 3.62
C PRO A 165 -27.42 -1.63 3.86
N ALA A 166 -26.22 -1.31 4.35
CA ALA A 166 -25.21 -2.24 4.83
C ALA A 166 -25.82 -3.18 5.88
N ARG A 167 -26.27 -4.35 5.43
CA ARG A 167 -26.76 -5.40 6.33
C ARG A 167 -25.55 -6.19 6.83
N ARG A 168 -25.19 -5.89 8.08
CA ARG A 168 -24.56 -6.76 9.09
C ARG A 168 -23.31 -7.56 8.64
N ARG A 169 -22.21 -7.34 9.37
CA ARG A 169 -20.98 -8.16 9.40
C ARG A 169 -21.29 -9.66 9.18
N GLY A 170 -20.93 -10.20 8.00
CA GLY A 170 -21.07 -11.62 7.66
C GLY A 170 -21.69 -11.99 6.31
N ASP A 171 -21.95 -11.05 5.39
CA ASP A 171 -22.53 -11.36 4.07
C ASP A 171 -21.47 -11.86 3.06
N PRO A 172 -21.60 -13.06 2.46
CA PRO A 172 -20.62 -13.62 1.52
C PRO A 172 -20.66 -13.00 0.11
N THR A 173 -21.55 -12.03 -0.14
CA THR A 173 -21.68 -11.31 -1.42
C THR A 173 -21.33 -9.83 -1.37
N GLY A 174 -20.90 -9.33 -0.21
CA GLY A 174 -20.31 -8.00 -0.10
C GLY A 174 -19.00 -7.96 -0.86
N LEU A 175 -18.84 -6.99 -1.77
CA LEU A 175 -17.61 -6.70 -2.51
C LEU A 175 -16.52 -6.18 -1.55
N HIS A 176 -16.19 -6.95 -0.53
CA HIS A 176 -15.03 -6.80 0.33
C HIS A 176 -14.03 -7.87 -0.10
N GLY A 177 -12.92 -7.46 -0.70
CA GLY A 177 -11.77 -8.36 -0.84
C GLY A 177 -11.18 -8.42 -2.23
N LEU A 178 -10.55 -7.33 -2.65
CA LEU A 178 -9.39 -7.40 -3.54
C LEU A 178 -8.29 -6.39 -3.17
N CYS A 179 -8.49 -5.63 -2.10
CA CYS A 179 -7.43 -4.85 -1.46
C CYS A 179 -6.78 -5.73 -0.39
N PHE A 180 -5.61 -6.28 -0.70
CA PHE A 180 -4.71 -6.92 0.25
C PHE A 180 -3.81 -5.88 0.97
N LEU A 181 -4.12 -4.58 0.83
CA LEU A 181 -3.41 -3.52 1.53
C LEU A 181 -3.86 -3.50 3.00
N PRO A 182 -2.96 -3.77 3.96
CA PRO A 182 -3.26 -3.53 5.36
C PRO A 182 -3.54 -2.03 5.53
N GLY A 183 -4.71 -1.69 6.11
CA GLY A 183 -5.08 -0.31 6.42
C GLY A 183 -5.81 0.50 5.34
N GLY A 184 -6.15 -0.08 4.17
CA GLY A 184 -6.75 0.68 3.06
C GLY A 184 -8.17 1.26 3.30
N PHE A 185 -8.83 0.89 4.40
CA PHE A 185 -10.19 1.35 4.72
C PHE A 185 -10.39 1.53 6.24
N GLY A 186 -9.44 2.19 6.91
CA GLY A 186 -9.64 2.67 8.28
C GLY A 186 -10.45 3.97 8.27
N ASP A 187 -11.44 4.08 9.15
CA ASP A 187 -12.26 5.28 9.40
C ASP A 187 -11.48 6.30 10.26
N ASP A 188 -10.17 6.36 10.05
CA ASP A 188 -9.27 7.15 10.85
C ASP A 188 -8.99 8.44 10.08
N GLY A 189 -9.73 9.48 10.48
CA GLY A 189 -9.34 10.85 10.23
C GLY A 189 -7.95 11.08 10.81
N ALA A 190 -6.92 10.75 10.03
CA ALA A 190 -5.54 11.15 10.26
C ALA A 190 -5.50 12.67 10.11
N THR A 191 -5.89 13.35 11.18
CA THR A 191 -5.62 14.76 11.39
C THR A 191 -4.12 14.97 11.22
N ALA A 192 -3.77 15.96 10.41
CA ALA A 192 -2.41 16.36 10.04
C ALA A 192 -1.53 16.87 11.22
N ASP A 193 -1.84 16.50 12.46
CA ASP A 193 -1.26 17.08 13.68
C ASP A 193 -0.23 16.20 14.40
N ASP A 194 0.07 14.99 13.92
CA ASP A 194 1.09 14.12 14.56
C ASP A 194 2.51 14.30 13.96
N ALA A 195 2.80 15.49 13.43
CA ALA A 195 4.15 15.89 13.04
C ALA A 195 4.97 16.31 14.27
N GLY A 196 5.39 15.31 15.07
CA GLY A 196 6.44 15.46 16.07
C GLY A 196 7.78 15.80 15.43
N ASP A 197 8.14 17.08 15.47
CA ASP A 197 9.36 17.67 16.08
C ASP A 197 10.71 16.93 16.08
N ASP A 198 10.99 15.93 15.24
CA ASP A 198 12.17 15.08 15.44
C ASP A 198 12.92 14.75 14.13
N GLY A 199 13.97 15.52 13.85
CA GLY A 199 15.19 15.15 13.09
C GLY A 199 15.10 14.11 11.94
N PHE A 200 15.36 14.58 10.71
CA PHE A 200 15.49 13.82 9.45
C PHE A 200 14.17 13.28 8.87
N ALA A 201 13.24 14.19 8.59
CA ALA A 201 12.08 13.91 7.75
C ALA A 201 12.51 13.79 6.27
N VAL A 202 12.82 12.57 5.81
CA VAL A 202 12.67 12.25 4.38
C VAL A 202 11.18 12.38 4.10
N ARG A 203 10.77 13.47 3.44
CA ARG A 203 9.38 13.67 2.98
C ARG A 203 9.06 12.58 1.95
N VAL A 204 8.63 11.42 2.43
CA VAL A 204 8.16 10.32 1.59
C VAL A 204 6.78 10.73 1.10
N GLU A 205 6.73 11.39 -0.05
CA GLU A 205 5.49 11.79 -0.68
C GLU A 205 4.66 10.54 -1.03
N THR A 206 3.54 10.36 -0.32
CA THR A 206 2.64 9.20 -0.39
C THR A 206 1.71 9.24 -1.60
N ARG A 207 1.92 10.16 -2.54
CA ARG A 207 1.16 10.21 -3.80
C ARG A 207 1.57 9.05 -4.71
N SER A 208 0.70 8.04 -4.74
CA SER A 208 0.76 6.86 -5.62
C SER A 208 0.51 7.20 -7.10
N HIS A 209 -0.17 8.32 -7.36
CA HIS A 209 -0.42 8.86 -8.69
C HIS A 209 0.61 9.93 -9.07
N PRO A 210 0.98 10.03 -10.37
CA PRO A 210 1.72 11.17 -10.87
C PRO A 210 0.88 12.45 -10.76
N ALA A 211 1.51 13.63 -10.82
CA ALA A 211 0.80 14.89 -10.77
C ALA A 211 -0.22 15.00 -11.92
N ALA A 212 -1.40 15.58 -11.65
CA ALA A 212 -2.44 15.78 -12.66
C ALA A 212 -1.90 16.54 -13.88
N ALA A 213 -1.08 17.57 -13.65
CA ALA A 213 -0.42 18.33 -14.70
C ALA A 213 0.43 17.45 -15.64
N ASP A 214 1.17 16.47 -15.10
CA ASP A 214 2.00 15.56 -15.91
C ASP A 214 1.14 14.64 -16.78
N ARG A 215 0.02 14.14 -16.24
CA ARG A 215 -0.93 13.30 -16.97
C ARG A 215 -1.61 14.09 -18.09
N VAL A 216 -2.06 15.30 -17.78
CA VAL A 216 -2.70 16.23 -18.73
C VAL A 216 -1.75 16.56 -19.88
N ALA A 217 -0.48 16.87 -19.59
CA ALA A 217 0.53 17.14 -20.62
C ALA A 217 0.69 15.96 -21.58
N ARG A 218 0.82 14.73 -21.05
CA ARG A 218 0.95 13.53 -21.89
C ARG A 218 -0.31 13.22 -22.71
N LEU A 219 -1.50 13.48 -22.17
CA LEU A 219 -2.75 13.30 -22.90
C LEU A 219 -2.89 14.30 -24.06
N ARG A 220 -2.45 15.55 -23.86
CA ARG A 220 -2.39 16.56 -24.93
C ARG A 220 -1.40 16.17 -26.02
N ASP A 221 -0.22 15.67 -25.66
CA ASP A 221 0.76 15.15 -26.62
C ASP A 221 0.18 13.98 -27.43
N LEU A 222 -0.55 13.07 -26.78
CA LEU A 222 -1.23 11.95 -27.41
C LEU A 222 -2.35 12.40 -28.34
N ALA A 223 -3.16 13.40 -27.94
CA ALA A 223 -4.18 13.98 -28.80
C ALA A 223 -3.56 14.52 -30.09
N ALA A 224 -2.47 15.28 -29.95
CA ALA A 224 -1.75 15.82 -31.10
C ALA A 224 -1.16 14.72 -31.99
N SER A 225 -0.68 13.60 -31.43
CA SER A 225 -0.19 12.47 -32.24
C SER A 225 -1.31 11.72 -32.95
N MET A 226 -2.48 11.59 -32.33
CA MET A 226 -3.67 10.97 -32.94
C MET A 226 -4.20 11.81 -34.11
N GLU A 227 -4.22 13.14 -33.97
CA GLU A 227 -4.59 14.06 -35.06
C GLU A 227 -3.64 13.99 -36.27
N ARG A 228 -2.35 13.72 -36.03
CA ARG A 228 -1.35 13.53 -37.09
C ARG A 228 -1.39 12.13 -37.73
N GLY A 229 -2.08 11.17 -37.11
CA GLY A 229 -2.10 9.77 -37.57
C GLY A 229 -0.85 8.97 -37.19
N ASP A 230 -0.05 9.44 -36.23
CA ASP A 230 1.23 8.84 -35.81
C ASP A 230 1.08 7.83 -34.63
N ALA A 231 -0.14 7.57 -34.17
CA ALA A 231 -0.45 7.03 -32.82
C ALA A 231 -0.70 5.52 -32.73
#